data_AF-A0A6A5ZVC1-F1
#
_entry.id   AF-A0A6A5ZVC1-F1
#
_cell.length_a   1.000
_cell.length_b   1.000
_cell.length_c   1.000
_cell.angle_alpha   90.00
_cell.angle_beta   90.00
_cell.angle_gamma   90.00
#
_symmetry.space_group_name_H-M   'P 1'
#
loop_
_entity.id
_entity.type
_entity.pdbx_description
1 polymer ?
#
loop_
_entity_poly.entity_id
_entity_poly.type
_entity_poly.pdbx_seq_one_letter_code
_entity_poly.pdbx_strand_id
1 'polypeptide(L)'
;RTRVEDERENRIIKHLRDKEKKQWSEIAARLNHRRKQLGLPEDMTVAAVYSRYIRSTAIHRRTTIEVGLNVVDYMHLRPPKHQIDPTLAGGPAPGSAPKKILKSRRLAPKAPKILAFPEIKEFTNSERYQLTVNTRKIVKIEDAEADLAMPARTHMVVEAVGVVKRNFWIYVADELERLSGKLYEAKAVEKRYNAI
;
A
#
# COMPACT_ATOMS: atom_id res chain seq x y z
N ARG A 1 -3.38 7.29 -15.59
CA ARG A 1 -2.93 8.63 -15.14
C ARG A 1 -1.42 8.58 -15.02
N THR A 2 -0.70 9.41 -15.76
CA THR A 2 0.75 9.55 -15.62
C THR A 2 1.06 9.95 -14.18
N ARG A 3 2.06 9.33 -13.56
CA ARG A 3 2.45 9.72 -12.20
C ARG A 3 3.05 11.12 -12.27
N VAL A 4 2.77 11.93 -11.26
CA VAL A 4 3.36 13.28 -11.13
C VAL A 4 4.89 13.19 -11.14
N GLU A 5 5.45 12.10 -10.60
CA GLU A 5 6.89 11.79 -10.60
C GLU A 5 7.51 11.67 -12.00
N ASP A 6 6.73 11.25 -13.00
CA ASP A 6 7.20 11.01 -14.36
C ASP A 6 7.21 12.26 -15.24
N GLU A 7 6.72 13.39 -14.73
CA GLU A 7 6.77 14.66 -15.44
C GLU A 7 8.21 15.06 -15.77
N ARG A 8 8.46 15.45 -17.03
CA ARG A 8 9.79 15.80 -17.55
C ARG A 8 10.47 16.88 -16.71
N GLU A 9 9.70 17.86 -16.22
CA GLU A 9 10.19 18.93 -15.37
C GLU A 9 10.72 18.42 -14.02
N ASN A 10 10.07 17.43 -13.41
CA ASN A 10 10.50 16.87 -12.12
C ASN A 10 11.85 16.13 -12.25
N ARG A 11 12.10 15.45 -13.37
CA ARG A 11 13.41 14.85 -13.66
C ARG A 11 14.51 15.89 -13.78
N ILE A 12 14.20 17.04 -14.39
CA ILE A 12 15.13 18.16 -14.52
C ILE A 12 15.41 18.77 -13.15
N ILE A 13 14.38 19.05 -12.34
CA ILE A 13 14.55 19.57 -10.98
C ILE A 13 15.48 18.66 -10.16
N LYS A 14 15.25 17.35 -10.22
CA LYS A 14 16.08 16.35 -9.53
C LYS A 14 17.52 16.37 -10.02
N HIS A 15 17.74 16.40 -11.34
CA HIS A 15 19.09 16.46 -11.91
C HIS A 15 19.86 17.73 -11.49
N LEU A 16 19.22 18.89 -11.61
CA LEU A 16 19.81 20.18 -11.26
C LEU A 16 20.15 20.28 -9.78
N ARG A 17 19.31 19.70 -8.92
CA ARG A 17 19.56 19.70 -7.49
C ARG A 17 20.60 18.68 -7.07
N ASP A 18 20.48 17.43 -7.52
CA ASP A 18 21.27 16.33 -6.99
C ASP A 18 22.68 16.32 -7.58
N LYS A 19 22.82 16.60 -8.89
CA LYS A 19 24.10 16.57 -9.62
C LYS A 19 24.75 17.94 -9.70
N GLU A 20 24.02 18.96 -10.17
CA GLU A 20 24.59 20.31 -10.36
C GLU A 20 24.62 21.14 -9.06
N LYS A 21 23.96 20.68 -7.98
CA LYS A 21 23.86 21.36 -6.68
C LYS A 21 23.35 22.81 -6.76
N LYS A 22 22.50 23.11 -7.75
CA LYS A 22 21.96 24.46 -7.95
C LYS A 22 21.01 24.89 -6.83
N GLN A 23 20.94 26.20 -6.62
CA GLN A 23 19.99 26.82 -5.71
C GLN A 23 18.57 26.79 -6.29
N TRP A 24 17.55 26.77 -5.43
CA TRP A 24 16.15 26.66 -5.86
C TRP A 24 15.70 27.83 -6.75
N SER A 25 16.20 29.03 -6.47
CA SER A 25 15.96 30.23 -7.27
C SER A 25 16.50 30.09 -8.70
N GLU A 26 17.71 29.57 -8.85
CA GLU A 26 18.33 29.35 -10.16
C GLU A 26 17.61 28.26 -10.96
N ILE A 27 17.17 27.19 -10.28
CA ILE A 27 16.36 26.13 -10.90
C ILE A 27 15.03 26.70 -11.42
N ALA A 28 14.33 27.50 -10.61
CA ALA A 28 13.09 28.15 -11.00
C ALA A 28 13.28 29.07 -12.22
N ALA A 29 14.32 29.91 -12.21
CA ALA A 29 14.66 30.77 -13.33
C ALA A 29 14.95 29.97 -14.61
N ARG A 30 15.73 28.89 -14.53
CA ARG A 30 16.05 28.02 -15.67
C ARG A 30 14.81 27.32 -16.24
N LEU A 31 13.88 26.90 -15.39
CA LEU A 31 12.61 26.29 -15.82
C LEU A 31 11.69 27.32 -16.48
N ASN A 32 11.53 28.51 -15.88
CA ASN A 32 10.73 29.57 -16.48
C ASN A 32 11.30 30.04 -17.83
N HIS A 33 12.63 30.17 -17.94
CA HIS A 33 13.27 30.46 -19.22
C HIS A 33 12.92 29.42 -20.30
N ARG A 34 12.94 28.14 -19.93
CA ARG A 34 12.53 27.06 -20.85
C ARG A 34 11.03 27.12 -21.18
N ARG A 35 10.17 27.43 -20.22
CA ARG A 35 8.72 27.58 -20.44
C ARG A 35 8.42 28.75 -21.36
N LYS A 36 9.13 29.87 -21.19
CA LYS A 36 9.08 31.03 -22.07
C LYS A 36 9.44 30.69 -23.52
N GLN A 37 10.48 29.89 -23.74
CA GLN A 37 10.84 29.38 -25.07
C GLN A 37 9.75 28.51 -25.71
N LEU A 38 8.92 27.86 -24.89
CA LEU A 38 7.80 27.03 -25.34
C LEU A 38 6.48 27.81 -25.43
N GLY A 39 6.47 29.12 -25.14
CA GLY A 39 5.25 29.93 -25.10
C GLY A 39 4.33 29.63 -23.91
N LEU A 40 4.84 28.99 -22.86
CA LEU A 40 4.12 28.68 -21.63
C LEU A 40 4.33 29.80 -20.58
N PRO A 41 3.37 30.01 -19.66
CA PRO A 41 3.50 30.99 -18.60
C PRO A 41 4.62 30.64 -17.61
N GLU A 42 5.26 31.67 -17.06
CA GLU A 42 6.34 31.59 -16.06
C GLU A 42 5.78 31.35 -14.64
N ASP A 43 5.09 30.23 -14.45
CA ASP A 43 4.42 29.86 -13.20
C ASP A 43 5.33 29.13 -12.18
N MET A 44 6.57 28.80 -12.53
CA MET A 44 7.47 28.10 -11.63
C MET A 44 8.07 29.06 -10.60
N THR A 45 7.44 29.12 -9.44
CA THR A 45 8.00 29.80 -8.26
C THR A 45 9.01 28.90 -7.53
N VAL A 46 9.87 29.51 -6.70
CA VAL A 46 10.84 28.78 -5.86
C VAL A 46 10.14 27.74 -4.97
N ALA A 47 8.99 28.11 -4.39
CA ALA A 47 8.19 27.21 -3.56
C ALA A 47 7.60 26.04 -4.35
N ALA A 48 7.17 26.27 -5.60
CA ALA A 48 6.65 25.22 -6.48
C ALA A 48 7.75 24.20 -6.84
N VAL A 49 8.95 24.68 -7.17
CA VAL A 49 10.12 23.83 -7.47
C VAL A 49 10.50 22.97 -6.26
N TYR A 50 10.60 23.57 -5.07
CA TYR A 50 10.91 22.84 -3.84
C TYR A 50 9.85 21.76 -3.55
N SER A 51 8.57 22.11 -3.63
CA SER A 51 7.46 21.17 -3.38
C SER A 51 7.49 19.98 -4.35
N ARG A 52 7.77 20.24 -5.64
CA ARG A 52 7.93 19.19 -6.66
C ARG A 52 9.16 18.31 -6.39
N TYR A 53 10.27 18.90 -5.96
CA TYR A 53 11.47 18.15 -5.57
C TYR A 53 11.17 17.22 -4.39
N ILE A 54 10.56 17.71 -3.32
CA ILE A 54 10.22 16.87 -2.15
C ILE A 54 9.30 15.72 -2.55
N ARG A 55 8.26 15.96 -3.36
CA ARG A 55 7.36 14.89 -3.83
C ARG A 55 8.07 13.84 -4.71
N SER A 56 9.10 14.24 -5.46
CA SER A 56 9.86 13.34 -6.34
C SER A 56 11.04 12.65 -5.65
N THR A 57 11.54 13.20 -4.54
CA THR A 57 12.64 12.64 -3.72
C THR A 57 12.14 11.85 -2.53
N ALA A 58 10.94 12.17 -2.02
CA ALA A 58 10.07 11.24 -1.32
C ALA A 58 9.57 10.17 -2.29
N ILE A 59 10.52 9.52 -2.97
CA ILE A 59 10.50 8.09 -3.12
C ILE A 59 10.25 7.64 -1.69
N HIS A 60 8.98 7.35 -1.38
CA HIS A 60 8.64 6.42 -0.33
C HIS A 60 9.72 5.38 -0.51
N ARG A 61 10.60 5.18 0.48
CA ARG A 61 11.20 3.86 0.63
C ARG A 61 9.96 3.01 0.52
N ARG A 62 9.71 2.43 -0.66
CA ARG A 62 8.72 1.40 -0.81
C ARG A 62 9.26 0.48 0.22
N THR A 63 8.57 0.47 1.35
CA THR A 63 8.90 -0.30 2.53
C THR A 63 9.50 -1.52 1.94
N THR A 64 10.82 -1.73 2.13
CA THR A 64 11.46 -3.00 1.82
C THR A 64 10.45 -3.96 2.37
N ILE A 65 9.64 -4.57 1.50
CA ILE A 65 8.31 -5.05 1.90
C ILE A 65 8.69 -6.03 2.98
N GLU A 66 8.45 -5.67 4.24
CA GLU A 66 8.77 -6.57 5.35
C GLU A 66 8.10 -7.84 4.91
N VAL A 67 8.89 -8.89 4.69
CA VAL A 67 8.40 -10.08 4.00
C VAL A 67 7.23 -10.57 4.86
N GLY A 68 5.98 -10.37 4.39
CA GLY A 68 4.76 -10.59 5.18
C GLY A 68 3.87 -9.37 5.51
N LEU A 69 4.26 -8.13 5.19
CA LEU A 69 3.46 -6.93 5.43
C LEU A 69 2.88 -6.37 4.12
N ASN A 70 1.89 -7.08 3.56
CA ASN A 70 1.12 -6.59 2.44
C ASN A 70 0.07 -5.61 2.97
N VAL A 71 0.13 -4.33 2.57
CA VAL A 71 -0.84 -3.30 2.97
C VAL A 71 -2.29 -3.75 2.68
N VAL A 72 -2.51 -4.55 1.64
CA VAL A 72 -3.82 -5.12 1.31
C VAL A 72 -4.34 -6.10 2.38
N ASP A 73 -3.45 -6.79 3.08
CA ASP A 73 -3.81 -7.70 4.18
C ASP A 73 -4.22 -6.96 5.46
N TYR A 74 -3.90 -5.66 5.54
CA TYR A 74 -4.26 -4.75 6.63
C TYR A 74 -5.31 -3.69 6.22
N MET A 75 -5.59 -3.53 4.92
CA MET A 75 -6.75 -2.82 4.44
C MET A 75 -7.97 -3.72 4.62
N HIS A 76 -8.89 -3.28 5.48
CA HIS A 76 -10.20 -3.88 5.78
C HIS A 76 -11.17 -3.85 4.58
N LEU A 77 -10.68 -3.80 3.35
CA LEU A 77 -11.46 -3.82 2.12
C LEU A 77 -10.74 -4.73 1.13
N ARG A 78 -10.97 -6.05 1.23
CA ARG A 78 -10.50 -6.97 0.20
C ARG A 78 -11.23 -6.66 -1.11
N PRO A 79 -10.51 -6.54 -2.24
CA PRO A 79 -11.15 -6.47 -3.55
C PRO A 79 -12.09 -7.67 -3.72
N PRO A 80 -13.30 -7.50 -4.29
CA PRO A 80 -14.27 -8.59 -4.44
C PRO A 80 -13.71 -9.83 -5.14
N LYS A 81 -12.68 -9.66 -5.99
CA LYS A 81 -12.02 -10.74 -6.74
C LYS A 81 -11.15 -11.68 -5.90
N HIS A 82 -10.85 -11.33 -4.65
CA HIS A 82 -10.12 -12.18 -3.70
C HIS A 82 -11.02 -12.74 -2.60
N GLN A 83 -12.34 -12.55 -2.70
CA GLN A 83 -13.28 -13.32 -1.91
C GLN A 83 -13.31 -14.72 -2.52
N ILE A 84 -12.98 -15.73 -1.71
CA ILE A 84 -13.19 -17.12 -2.11
C ILE A 84 -14.69 -17.25 -2.36
N ASP A 85 -15.09 -17.62 -3.58
CA ASP A 85 -16.50 -17.80 -3.91
C ASP A 85 -17.11 -18.78 -2.90
N PRO A 86 -18.12 -18.37 -2.11
CA PRO A 86 -18.70 -19.23 -1.08
C PRO A 86 -19.36 -20.50 -1.67
N THR A 87 -19.62 -20.50 -2.98
CA THR A 87 -20.10 -21.65 -3.76
C THR A 87 -19.09 -22.80 -3.83
N LEU A 88 -17.79 -22.54 -3.67
CA LEU A 88 -16.74 -23.57 -3.60
C LEU A 88 -16.49 -24.08 -2.17
N ALA A 89 -17.04 -23.43 -1.15
CA ALA A 89 -16.83 -23.76 0.27
C ALA A 89 -17.99 -24.55 0.92
N GLY A 90 -18.92 -25.12 0.13
CA GLY A 90 -19.91 -26.08 0.62
C GLY A 90 -20.91 -25.57 1.66
N GLY A 91 -21.08 -24.25 1.81
CA GLY A 91 -22.04 -23.65 2.75
C GLY A 91 -23.40 -23.35 2.10
N PRO A 92 -24.53 -23.52 2.82
CA PRO A 92 -25.87 -23.21 2.29
C PRO A 92 -26.03 -21.71 2.02
N ALA A 93 -26.52 -21.39 0.83
CA ALA A 93 -26.68 -20.02 0.32
C ALA A 93 -27.73 -19.23 1.12
N PRO A 94 -27.40 -18.06 1.71
CA PRO A 94 -28.41 -17.18 2.27
C PRO A 94 -29.07 -16.34 1.16
N GLY A 95 -30.39 -16.49 1.07
CA GLY A 95 -31.40 -15.62 0.47
C GLY A 95 -30.93 -14.50 -0.47
N SER A 96 -31.10 -14.73 -1.77
CA SER A 96 -31.07 -13.70 -2.81
C SER A 96 -32.13 -12.63 -2.56
N ALA A 97 -31.70 -11.43 -2.14
CA ALA A 97 -32.56 -10.24 -2.14
C ALA A 97 -32.38 -9.47 -3.48
N PRO A 98 -33.48 -9.03 -4.13
CA PRO A 98 -33.40 -8.39 -5.44
C PRO A 98 -32.81 -6.97 -5.33
N LYS A 99 -31.72 -6.73 -6.08
CA LYS A 99 -31.10 -5.40 -6.22
C LYS A 99 -32.02 -4.46 -7.01
N LYS A 100 -32.71 -3.55 -6.31
CA LYS A 100 -33.36 -2.40 -6.94
C LYS A 100 -32.29 -1.44 -7.46
N ILE A 101 -32.21 -1.30 -8.77
CA ILE A 101 -31.36 -0.35 -9.49
C ILE A 101 -31.89 1.07 -9.20
N LEU A 102 -31.21 1.81 -8.33
CA LEU A 102 -31.43 3.24 -8.13
C LEU A 102 -30.75 4.02 -9.27
N LYS A 103 -31.57 4.56 -10.17
CA LYS A 103 -31.15 5.58 -11.15
C LYS A 103 -30.81 6.87 -10.40
N SER A 104 -29.53 7.18 -10.24
CA SER A 104 -29.12 8.48 -9.71
C SER A 104 -28.98 9.51 -10.84
N ARG A 105 -29.80 10.54 -10.69
CA ARG A 105 -30.00 11.70 -11.56
C ARG A 105 -28.79 12.63 -11.39
N ARG A 106 -28.12 13.02 -12.49
CA ARG A 106 -27.11 14.08 -12.47
C ARG A 106 -27.79 15.41 -12.11
N LEU A 107 -27.37 16.02 -11.01
CA LEU A 107 -27.63 17.44 -10.73
C LEU A 107 -26.30 18.19 -10.70
N ALA A 108 -26.29 19.34 -11.36
CA ALA A 108 -25.14 20.20 -11.62
C ALA A 108 -24.56 20.82 -10.32
N PRO A 109 -23.26 21.21 -10.32
CA PRO A 109 -22.62 21.80 -9.15
C PRO A 109 -23.06 23.25 -8.92
N LYS A 110 -23.54 23.56 -7.72
CA LYS A 110 -23.58 24.94 -7.18
C LYS A 110 -22.39 25.17 -6.24
N ALA A 111 -21.85 26.38 -6.32
CA ALA A 111 -20.63 26.88 -5.68
C ALA A 111 -20.59 26.74 -4.13
N PRO A 112 -19.39 26.76 -3.53
CA PRO A 112 -19.17 26.37 -2.13
C PRO A 112 -19.61 27.46 -1.13
N LYS A 113 -20.44 27.08 -0.14
CA LYS A 113 -20.59 27.82 1.11
C LYS A 113 -19.56 27.31 2.11
N ILE A 114 -18.80 28.25 2.68
CA ILE A 114 -17.76 28.04 3.67
C ILE A 114 -18.39 27.72 5.02
N LEU A 115 -18.04 26.55 5.55
CA LEU A 115 -17.86 26.12 6.96
C LEU A 115 -18.99 26.41 7.97
N ALA A 116 -19.91 25.45 8.09
CA ALA A 116 -20.42 25.02 9.39
C ALA A 116 -19.98 23.55 9.58
N PHE A 117 -19.23 23.25 10.64
CA PHE A 117 -18.87 21.87 10.98
C PHE A 117 -20.14 21.09 11.24
N PRO A 118 -20.43 20.01 10.49
CA PRO A 118 -21.61 19.19 10.75
C PRO A 118 -21.44 18.52 12.11
N GLU A 119 -22.44 18.71 12.95
CA GLU A 119 -22.72 17.95 14.16
C GLU A 119 -22.45 16.46 13.90
N ILE A 120 -21.59 15.87 14.73
CA ILE A 120 -21.17 14.46 14.62
C ILE A 120 -22.42 13.62 14.86
N LYS A 121 -23.09 13.22 13.78
CA LYS A 121 -24.20 12.27 13.85
C LYS A 121 -23.67 11.00 14.50
N GLU A 122 -24.27 10.64 15.63
CA GLU A 122 -24.01 9.39 16.31
C GLU A 122 -24.12 8.25 15.29
N PHE A 123 -23.01 7.54 15.11
CA PHE A 123 -22.88 6.39 14.21
C PHE A 123 -24.03 5.41 14.51
N THR A 124 -24.94 5.22 13.55
CA THR A 124 -26.05 4.30 13.72
C THR A 124 -25.53 2.86 13.84
N ASN A 125 -26.18 2.05 14.69
CA ASN A 125 -25.77 0.69 15.03
C ASN A 125 -25.50 -0.23 13.81
N SER A 126 -26.05 0.09 12.63
CA SER A 126 -25.82 -0.64 11.37
C SER A 126 -24.39 -0.57 10.84
N GLU A 127 -23.62 0.46 11.18
CA GLU A 127 -22.21 0.58 10.74
C GLU A 127 -21.25 -0.22 11.66
N ARG A 128 -21.66 -0.54 12.89
CA ARG A 128 -20.89 -1.43 13.79
C ARG A 128 -20.89 -2.89 13.31
N TYR A 129 -21.96 -3.35 12.65
CA TYR A 129 -22.04 -4.71 12.10
C TYR A 129 -21.18 -4.93 10.86
N GLN A 130 -20.78 -3.89 10.13
CA GLN A 130 -19.90 -4.05 8.96
C GLN A 130 -18.43 -4.23 9.35
N LEU A 131 -18.04 -3.84 10.57
CA LEU A 131 -16.67 -4.02 11.09
C LEU A 131 -16.41 -5.43 11.63
N THR A 132 -17.43 -6.18 12.07
CA THR A 132 -17.22 -7.51 12.66
C THR A 132 -16.92 -8.59 11.61
N VAL A 133 -17.46 -8.45 10.40
CA VAL A 133 -17.31 -9.43 9.31
C VAL A 133 -15.86 -9.51 8.81
N ASN A 134 -15.06 -8.47 9.03
CA ASN A 134 -13.69 -8.37 8.52
C ASN A 134 -12.61 -8.48 9.60
N THR A 135 -12.97 -9.09 10.74
CA THR A 135 -11.98 -9.55 11.71
C THR A 135 -11.44 -10.91 11.26
N ARG A 136 -10.13 -11.15 11.45
CA ARG A 136 -9.54 -12.47 11.18
C ARG A 136 -10.25 -13.47 12.08
N LYS A 137 -11.00 -14.40 11.49
CA LYS A 137 -11.64 -15.47 12.25
C LYS A 137 -10.54 -16.43 12.69
N ILE A 138 -10.33 -16.51 14.00
CA ILE A 138 -9.50 -17.55 14.59
C ILE A 138 -10.31 -18.84 14.44
N VAL A 139 -9.81 -19.77 13.63
CA VAL A 139 -10.38 -21.10 13.53
C VAL A 139 -10.01 -21.84 14.81
N LYS A 140 -11.00 -22.45 15.46
CA LYS A 140 -10.74 -23.29 16.63
C LYS A 140 -9.88 -24.48 16.22
N ILE A 141 -9.01 -24.94 17.12
CA ILE A 141 -8.05 -26.02 16.81
C ILE A 141 -8.76 -27.29 16.34
N GLU A 142 -9.90 -27.62 16.97
CA GLU A 142 -10.75 -28.77 16.63
C GLU A 142 -11.26 -28.73 15.17
N ASP A 143 -11.72 -27.56 14.72
CA ASP A 143 -12.23 -27.39 13.35
C ASP A 143 -11.09 -27.26 12.33
N ALA A 144 -9.92 -26.79 12.76
CA ALA A 144 -8.76 -26.54 11.90
C ALA A 144 -8.17 -27.83 11.35
N GLU A 145 -8.16 -28.91 12.13
CA GLU A 145 -7.60 -30.20 11.67
C GLU A 145 -8.37 -30.75 10.46
N ALA A 146 -9.71 -30.67 10.50
CA ALA A 146 -10.57 -31.11 9.41
C ALA A 146 -10.44 -30.23 8.16
N ASP A 147 -10.36 -28.89 8.30
CA ASP A 147 -10.15 -27.98 7.16
C ASP A 147 -8.76 -28.19 6.54
N LEU A 148 -7.72 -28.35 7.36
CA LEU A 148 -6.34 -28.56 6.90
C LEU A 148 -6.13 -29.93 6.25
N ALA A 149 -6.96 -30.93 6.58
CA ALA A 149 -6.95 -32.23 5.93
C ALA A 149 -7.48 -32.20 4.47
N MET A 150 -8.19 -31.13 4.08
CA MET A 150 -8.65 -30.99 2.69
C MET A 150 -7.46 -30.84 1.72
N PRO A 151 -7.42 -31.57 0.59
CA PRO A 151 -6.26 -31.58 -0.32
C PRO A 151 -5.80 -30.18 -0.76
N ALA A 152 -6.74 -29.27 -1.00
CA ALA A 152 -6.43 -27.90 -1.38
C ALA A 152 -5.71 -27.12 -0.26
N ARG A 153 -6.14 -27.29 1.00
CA ARG A 153 -5.51 -26.65 2.16
C ARG A 153 -4.15 -27.26 2.47
N THR A 154 -4.02 -28.58 2.37
CA THR A 154 -2.74 -29.28 2.51
C THR A 154 -1.70 -28.73 1.54
N HIS A 155 -2.06 -28.53 0.27
CA HIS A 155 -1.15 -27.95 -0.71
C HIS A 155 -0.72 -26.52 -0.33
N MET A 156 -1.65 -25.69 0.13
CA MET A 156 -1.33 -24.33 0.60
C MET A 156 -0.39 -24.34 1.81
N VAL A 157 -0.55 -25.28 2.73
CA VAL A 157 0.35 -25.44 3.89
C VAL A 157 1.76 -25.80 3.42
N VAL A 158 1.90 -26.76 2.51
CA VAL A 158 3.21 -27.17 1.97
C VAL A 158 3.91 -25.99 1.28
N GLU A 159 3.19 -25.23 0.46
CA GLU A 159 3.72 -24.04 -0.21
C GLU A 159 4.15 -22.97 0.80
N ALA A 160 3.29 -22.68 1.80
CA ALA A 160 3.58 -21.72 2.86
C ALA A 160 4.82 -22.12 3.67
N VAL A 161 4.93 -23.39 4.06
CA VAL A 161 6.12 -23.93 4.74
C VAL A 161 7.37 -23.78 3.86
N GLY A 162 7.25 -24.02 2.56
CA GLY A 162 8.35 -23.80 1.60
C GLY A 162 8.81 -22.34 1.50
N VAL A 163 7.88 -21.39 1.58
CA VAL A 163 8.22 -19.95 1.65
C VAL A 163 8.91 -19.61 2.97
N VAL A 164 8.39 -20.09 4.10
CA VAL A 164 8.99 -19.84 5.42
C VAL A 164 10.40 -20.43 5.50
N LYS A 165 10.61 -21.67 5.06
CA LYS A 165 11.93 -22.32 5.07
C LYS A 165 12.96 -21.55 4.25
N ARG A 166 12.59 -21.06 3.07
CA ARG A 166 13.51 -20.27 2.21
C ARG A 166 13.92 -18.94 2.84
N ASN A 167 13.02 -18.33 3.61
CA ASN A 167 13.25 -17.02 4.23
C ASN A 167 13.68 -17.11 5.71
N PHE A 168 13.75 -18.32 6.28
CA PHE A 168 14.01 -18.53 7.71
C PHE A 168 15.28 -17.82 8.17
N TRP A 169 16.39 -18.03 7.47
CA TRP A 169 17.68 -17.43 7.83
C TRP A 169 17.76 -15.92 7.61
N ILE A 170 16.88 -15.36 6.77
CA ILE A 170 16.76 -13.90 6.63
C ILE A 170 16.20 -13.34 7.94
N TYR A 171 15.14 -13.92 8.48
CA TYR A 171 14.58 -13.48 9.76
C TYR A 171 15.57 -13.65 10.93
N VAL A 172 16.32 -14.75 10.95
CA VAL A 172 17.36 -14.96 11.97
C VAL A 172 18.46 -13.90 11.85
N ALA A 173 18.86 -13.55 10.63
CA ALA A 173 19.86 -12.50 10.40
C ALA A 173 19.34 -11.11 10.81
N ASP A 174 18.08 -10.78 10.50
CA ASP A 174 17.44 -9.53 10.92
C ASP A 174 17.35 -9.43 12.45
N GLU A 175 17.01 -10.53 13.12
CA GLU A 175 16.94 -10.55 14.59
C GLU A 175 18.32 -10.46 15.24
N LEU A 176 19.33 -11.08 14.61
CA LEU A 176 20.72 -10.95 15.03
C LEU A 176 21.23 -9.52 14.82
N GLU A 177 20.83 -8.83 13.76
CA GLU A 177 21.12 -7.42 13.54
C GLU A 177 20.49 -6.54 14.64
N ARG A 178 19.24 -6.80 15.02
CA ARG A 178 18.58 -6.07 16.12
C ARG A 178 19.33 -6.21 17.44
N LEU A 179 19.82 -7.41 17.75
CA LEU A 179 20.53 -7.68 19.00
C LEU A 179 21.97 -7.15 19.00
N SER A 180 22.67 -7.24 17.86
CA SER A 180 24.10 -6.94 17.78
C SER A 180 24.44 -5.57 17.20
N GLY A 181 23.49 -4.93 16.50
CA GLY A 181 23.69 -3.70 15.71
C GLY A 181 24.53 -3.89 14.44
N LYS A 182 24.82 -5.14 14.02
CA LYS A 182 25.63 -5.45 12.85
C LYS A 182 24.82 -6.27 11.85
N LEU A 183 24.92 -5.90 10.58
CA LEU A 183 24.28 -6.61 9.47
C LEU A 183 25.08 -7.87 9.10
N TYR A 184 24.42 -9.03 9.08
CA TYR A 184 25.02 -10.31 8.69
C TYR A 184 24.32 -10.90 7.45
N GLU A 185 25.06 -11.56 6.57
CA GLU A 185 24.46 -12.31 5.47
C GLU A 185 23.81 -13.59 6.00
N ALA A 186 22.55 -13.85 5.60
CA ALA A 186 21.78 -15.01 6.05
C ALA A 186 22.50 -16.37 5.91
N LYS A 187 23.25 -16.57 4.82
CA LYS A 187 24.04 -17.79 4.58
C LYS A 187 25.19 -17.97 5.58
N ALA A 188 25.78 -16.87 6.04
CA ALA A 188 26.85 -16.92 7.04
C ALA A 188 26.29 -17.31 8.41
N VAL A 189 25.11 -16.78 8.77
CA VAL A 189 24.38 -17.13 9.99
C VAL A 189 24.01 -18.62 9.99
N GLU A 190 23.44 -19.11 8.88
CA GLU A 190 23.13 -20.53 8.67
C GLU A 190 24.36 -21.43 8.84
N LYS A 191 25.46 -21.09 8.15
CA LYS A 191 26.71 -21.86 8.23
C LYS A 191 27.27 -21.89 9.64
N ARG A 192 27.18 -20.78 10.39
CA ARG A 192 27.64 -20.74 11.78
C ARG A 192 26.76 -21.59 12.68
N TYR A 193 25.44 -21.54 12.53
CA TYR A 193 24.52 -22.34 13.33
C TYR A 193 24.74 -23.83 13.10
N ASN A 194 24.90 -24.28 11.85
CA ASN A 194 25.16 -25.68 11.52
C ASN A 194 26.55 -26.19 11.98
N ALA A 195 27.45 -25.29 12.39
CA ALA A 195 28.77 -25.64 12.89
C ALA A 195 28.86 -25.68 14.43
N ILE A 196 27.80 -25.25 15.13
CA ILE A 196 27.66 -25.35 16.59
C ILE A 196 27.04 -26.72 16.90
#